data_AF-A0A2T7WX33-F1
#
_entry.id   AF-A0A2T7WX33-F1
#
_cell.length_a   1.000
_cell.length_b   1.000
_cell.length_c   1.000
_cell.angle_alpha   90.00
_cell.angle_beta   90.00
_cell.angle_gamma   90.00
#
_symmetry.space_group_name_H-M   'P 1'
#
loop_
_entity.id
_entity.type
_entity.pdbx_description
1 polymer ?
#
loop_
_entity_poly.entity_id
_entity_poly.type
_entity_poly.pdbx_seq_one_letter_code
_entity_poly.pdbx_strand_id
1 'polypeptide(L)'
;MPASASSSPSSGAARTPPSPTPPARAASTAPARPDVSDDTPVARPAVRWAVVALVTVAVVAVAFAIGRFTAFGATAAPAHPADTSADAGFARDMQVHHTQAVLMAMEIYRKTGDDELRTLSYDIATTQAGQRGEMYGWLVEWGLPQASSQPLMTWMEKSGAHSHGDTSSQTEQQLLDQMGMATDAQLDQLRALQGQPADCLFLDLMIRHHEGAIPMAQAVIELGDDPRVKEVAGSIVTGQSAELDAMRDIQSRLACTG
;
A
#
# COMPACT_ATOMS: atom_id res chain seq x y z
N MET A 1 -35.45 9.02 -25.68
CA MET A 1 -35.59 10.36 -26.30
C MET A 1 -35.04 11.38 -25.30
N PRO A 2 -34.35 12.46 -25.72
CA PRO A 2 -33.26 12.55 -26.68
C PRO A 2 -31.99 13.21 -26.08
N ALA A 3 -30.87 13.06 -26.79
CA ALA A 3 -29.64 13.83 -26.62
C ALA A 3 -29.83 15.28 -27.07
N SER A 4 -29.01 16.21 -26.58
CA SER A 4 -28.87 17.54 -27.18
C SER A 4 -27.44 18.07 -27.01
N ALA A 5 -26.73 18.07 -28.14
CA ALA A 5 -25.56 18.90 -28.38
C ALA A 5 -26.02 20.23 -29.01
N SER A 6 -25.31 21.33 -28.73
CA SER A 6 -25.40 22.61 -29.44
C SER A 6 -24.09 23.36 -29.16
N SER A 7 -23.16 23.40 -30.11
CA SER A 7 -23.06 24.32 -31.26
C SER A 7 -22.41 25.66 -30.89
N SER A 8 -21.20 25.85 -31.42
CA SER A 8 -20.47 27.12 -31.47
C SER A 8 -21.12 28.10 -32.45
N PRO A 9 -20.77 29.40 -32.35
CA PRO A 9 -20.56 30.19 -33.55
C PRO A 9 -19.26 31.01 -33.55
N SER A 10 -18.73 31.20 -34.76
CA SER A 10 -17.62 32.07 -35.13
C SER A 10 -18.04 33.49 -35.48
N SER A 11 -17.10 34.43 -35.38
CA SER A 11 -16.88 35.66 -36.19
C SER A 11 -16.45 36.79 -35.26
N GLY A 12 -15.57 37.72 -35.57
CA GLY A 12 -15.18 38.30 -36.85
C GLY A 12 -14.13 39.40 -36.59
N ALA A 13 -13.44 39.83 -37.66
CA ALA A 13 -12.33 40.76 -37.66
C ALA A 13 -12.74 42.21 -38.02
N ALA A 14 -11.96 43.21 -37.58
CA ALA A 14 -11.79 44.56 -38.19
C ALA A 14 -10.68 45.32 -37.43
N ARG A 15 -9.49 45.67 -37.98
CA ARG A 15 -9.08 46.91 -38.73
C ARG A 15 -9.87 48.17 -38.38
N THR A 16 -9.28 49.32 -38.04
CA THR A 16 -8.51 50.33 -38.83
C THR A 16 -8.21 51.54 -37.86
N PRO A 17 -7.72 52.76 -38.22
CA PRO A 17 -6.72 53.33 -39.14
C PRO A 17 -5.73 54.35 -38.43
N PRO A 18 -4.86 55.12 -39.15
CA PRO A 18 -3.69 55.84 -38.61
C PRO A 18 -3.79 57.39 -38.65
N SER A 19 -2.67 58.11 -38.36
CA SER A 19 -2.20 59.46 -38.82
C SER A 19 -1.72 60.38 -37.66
N PRO A 20 -1.01 61.52 -37.86
CA PRO A 20 -0.23 62.04 -39.01
C PRO A 20 1.18 62.62 -38.64
N THR A 21 1.98 62.90 -39.67
CA THR A 21 3.21 63.71 -39.69
C THR A 21 2.91 65.23 -39.70
N PRO A 22 3.84 66.10 -39.27
CA PRO A 22 4.35 67.16 -40.19
C PRO A 22 5.82 67.58 -39.86
N PRO A 23 6.38 68.67 -40.43
CA PRO A 23 6.95 68.77 -41.77
C PRO A 23 8.47 69.11 -41.78
N ALA A 24 9.06 69.06 -42.98
CA ALA A 24 10.44 69.44 -43.26
C ALA A 24 10.70 70.96 -43.18
N ARG A 25 11.92 71.36 -42.78
CA ARG A 25 12.51 72.67 -43.12
C ARG A 25 14.02 72.57 -43.36
N ALA A 26 14.46 73.34 -44.34
CA ALA A 26 15.71 73.24 -45.08
C ALA A 26 16.96 73.83 -44.41
N ALA A 27 18.10 73.27 -44.84
CA ALA A 27 19.43 73.82 -45.10
C ALA A 27 19.91 75.10 -44.39
N SER A 28 21.06 74.98 -43.72
CA SER A 28 22.08 76.04 -43.68
C SER A 28 23.49 75.44 -43.62
N THR A 29 24.32 75.91 -44.52
CA THR A 29 25.67 75.49 -44.90
C THR A 29 26.74 76.05 -43.96
N ALA A 30 27.74 75.26 -43.57
CA ALA A 30 29.08 75.73 -43.18
C ALA A 30 30.10 74.55 -43.19
N PRO A 31 31.39 74.79 -43.51
CA PRO A 31 32.28 73.78 -44.10
C PRO A 31 33.13 72.97 -43.11
N ALA A 32 33.66 71.89 -43.67
CA ALA A 32 34.48 70.83 -43.11
C ALA A 32 35.79 71.26 -42.43
N ARG A 33 36.21 70.46 -41.44
CA ARG A 33 37.61 70.16 -41.14
C ARG A 33 37.82 68.65 -41.34
N PRO A 34 38.92 68.20 -41.96
CA PRO A 34 39.21 66.78 -42.05
C PRO A 34 39.83 66.34 -40.71
N ASP A 35 39.21 65.38 -40.05
CA ASP A 35 39.89 64.63 -38.99
C ASP A 35 40.17 63.21 -39.48
N VAL A 36 41.40 62.79 -39.22
CA VAL A 36 42.07 61.64 -39.79
C VAL A 36 41.38 60.37 -39.27
N SER A 37 40.88 59.53 -40.18
CA SER A 37 40.38 58.21 -39.81
C SER A 37 41.54 57.21 -39.82
N ASP A 38 42.06 56.89 -38.63
CA ASP A 38 42.88 55.71 -38.41
C ASP A 38 41.99 54.46 -38.51
N ASP A 39 42.15 53.68 -39.58
CA ASP A 39 41.55 52.35 -39.70
C ASP A 39 42.28 51.38 -38.77
N THR A 40 41.73 51.17 -37.57
CA THR A 40 42.05 50.01 -36.73
C THR A 40 40.87 49.04 -36.73
N PRO A 41 41.04 47.73 -37.00
CA PRO A 41 39.92 46.80 -37.03
C PRO A 41 39.34 46.60 -35.62
N VAL A 42 38.22 47.26 -35.34
CA VAL A 42 37.49 47.09 -34.08
C VAL A 42 36.88 45.69 -34.06
N ALA A 43 37.42 44.80 -33.22
CA ALA A 43 36.78 43.54 -32.88
C ALA A 43 35.35 43.81 -32.39
N ARG A 44 34.35 43.37 -33.16
CA ARG A 44 32.94 43.77 -32.98
C ARG A 44 32.43 43.38 -31.58
N PRO A 45 31.98 44.33 -30.75
CA PRO A 45 31.49 44.05 -29.38
C PRO A 45 30.31 43.06 -29.37
N ALA A 46 29.57 42.96 -30.47
CA ALA A 46 28.46 42.03 -30.66
C ALA A 46 28.86 40.55 -30.48
N VAL A 47 30.08 40.15 -30.85
CA VAL A 47 30.53 38.76 -30.68
C VAL A 47 30.78 38.45 -29.20
N ARG A 48 31.31 39.42 -28.44
CA ARG A 48 31.55 39.27 -26.99
C ARG A 48 30.24 39.14 -26.23
N TRP A 49 29.24 39.96 -26.56
CA TRP A 49 27.91 39.87 -25.94
C TRP A 49 27.16 38.59 -26.33
N ALA A 50 27.32 38.09 -27.56
CA ALA A 50 26.76 36.81 -27.98
C ALA A 50 27.36 35.62 -27.20
N VAL A 51 28.68 35.62 -26.99
CA VAL A 51 29.36 34.59 -26.18
C VAL A 51 28.92 34.66 -24.72
N VAL A 52 28.81 35.85 -24.13
CA VAL A 52 28.33 36.03 -22.75
C VAL A 52 26.89 35.51 -22.61
N ALA A 53 26.00 35.87 -23.55
CA ALA A 53 24.61 35.38 -23.53
C ALA A 53 24.55 33.84 -23.61
N LEU A 54 25.36 33.23 -24.48
CA LEU A 54 25.39 31.78 -24.66
C LEU A 54 25.93 31.05 -23.41
N VAL A 55 26.95 31.60 -22.76
CA VAL A 55 27.46 31.08 -21.47
C VAL A 55 26.41 31.22 -20.37
N THR A 56 25.70 32.35 -20.28
CA THR A 56 24.63 32.51 -19.28
C THR A 56 23.48 31.53 -19.48
N VAL A 57 23.06 31.29 -20.73
CA VAL A 57 22.03 30.29 -21.05
C VAL A 57 22.50 28.89 -20.69
N ALA A 58 23.75 28.55 -20.99
CA ALA A 58 24.31 27.25 -20.61
C ALA A 58 24.36 27.07 -19.08
N VAL A 59 24.79 28.09 -18.32
CA VAL A 59 24.82 28.05 -16.86
C VAL A 59 23.41 27.92 -16.28
N VAL A 60 22.42 28.64 -16.81
CA VAL A 60 21.02 28.53 -16.38
C VAL A 60 20.45 27.15 -16.71
N ALA A 61 20.74 26.59 -17.88
CA ALA A 61 20.31 25.25 -18.25
C ALA A 61 20.93 24.17 -17.35
N VAL A 62 22.21 24.31 -17.01
CA VAL A 62 22.89 23.41 -16.06
C VAL A 62 22.33 23.57 -14.65
N ALA A 63 22.12 24.79 -14.17
CA ALA A 63 21.51 25.04 -12.86
C ALA A 63 20.07 24.50 -12.79
N PHE A 64 19.29 24.64 -13.86
CA PHE A 64 17.95 24.07 -13.98
C PHE A 64 17.98 22.54 -13.99
N ALA A 65 18.92 21.93 -14.73
CA ALA A 65 19.09 20.47 -14.75
C ALA A 65 19.53 19.92 -13.39
N ILE A 66 20.47 20.58 -12.70
CA ILE A 66 20.90 20.25 -11.34
C ILE A 66 19.71 20.41 -10.38
N GLY A 67 18.97 21.52 -10.44
CA GLY A 67 17.79 21.76 -9.62
C GLY A 67 16.68 20.74 -9.84
N ARG A 68 16.46 20.31 -11.10
CA ARG A 68 15.53 19.21 -11.42
C ARG A 68 16.00 17.88 -10.82
N PHE A 69 17.30 17.60 -10.85
CA PHE A 69 17.84 16.34 -10.32
C PHE A 69 17.86 16.30 -8.78
N THR A 70 18.09 17.44 -8.11
CA THR A 70 18.10 17.51 -6.64
C THR A 70 16.70 17.68 -6.04
N ALA A 71 15.77 18.36 -6.72
CA ALA A 71 14.40 18.59 -6.22
C ALA A 71 13.41 17.47 -6.59
N PHE A 72 13.60 16.75 -7.71
CA PHE A 72 12.73 15.64 -8.12
C PHE A 72 13.40 14.25 -8.03
N GLY A 73 14.72 14.16 -7.85
CA GLY A 73 15.44 12.89 -7.69
C GLY A 73 15.45 12.33 -6.26
N ALA A 74 14.87 13.05 -5.29
CA ALA A 74 14.97 12.72 -3.87
C ALA A 74 13.63 12.73 -3.12
N THR A 75 12.50 12.57 -3.80
CA THR A 75 11.36 11.93 -3.13
C THR A 75 11.71 10.44 -3.07
N ALA A 76 12.46 10.04 -2.04
CA ALA A 76 12.58 8.63 -1.72
C ALA A 76 11.15 8.07 -1.71
N ALA A 77 10.89 7.04 -2.52
CA ALA A 77 9.66 6.28 -2.39
C ALA A 77 9.48 5.94 -0.90
N PRO A 78 8.24 5.91 -0.36
CA PRO A 78 8.06 5.44 1.01
C PRO A 78 8.79 4.11 1.14
N ALA A 79 9.72 4.05 2.10
CA ALA A 79 10.52 2.85 2.30
C ALA A 79 9.56 1.71 2.62
N HIS A 80 9.44 0.75 1.71
CA HIS A 80 8.64 -0.44 1.97
C HIS A 80 9.23 -1.23 3.15
N PRO A 81 8.40 -1.95 3.92
CA PRO A 81 8.89 -2.80 4.99
C PRO A 81 9.97 -3.76 4.48
N ALA A 82 10.99 -4.00 5.30
CA ALA A 82 12.02 -4.99 4.98
C ALA A 82 11.42 -6.40 4.95
N ASP A 83 12.09 -7.33 4.25
CA ASP A 83 11.66 -8.73 4.15
C ASP A 83 11.50 -9.42 5.52
N THR A 84 12.29 -9.01 6.51
CA THR A 84 12.30 -9.51 7.89
C THR A 84 11.58 -8.59 8.88
N SER A 85 10.79 -7.64 8.38
CA SER A 85 9.97 -6.75 9.21
C SER A 85 8.82 -7.50 9.88
N ALA A 86 8.27 -6.93 10.95
CA ALA A 86 7.06 -7.44 11.58
C ALA A 86 5.86 -7.39 10.62
N ASP A 87 5.74 -6.34 9.81
CA ASP A 87 4.68 -6.20 8.81
C ASP A 87 4.71 -7.35 7.79
N ALA A 88 5.89 -7.66 7.24
CA ALA A 88 6.06 -8.73 6.26
C ALA A 88 5.89 -10.12 6.90
N GLY A 89 6.42 -10.33 8.11
CA GLY A 89 6.26 -11.58 8.85
C GLY A 89 4.80 -11.87 9.20
N PHE A 90 4.10 -10.89 9.78
CA PHE A 90 2.68 -10.98 10.09
C PHE A 90 1.85 -11.28 8.84
N ALA A 91 2.08 -10.54 7.75
CA ALA A 91 1.34 -10.75 6.51
C ALA A 91 1.50 -12.18 5.97
N ARG A 92 2.64 -12.83 6.13
CA ARG A 92 2.85 -14.21 5.68
C ARG A 92 2.19 -15.22 6.62
N ASP A 93 2.46 -15.09 7.91
CA ASP A 93 1.99 -16.07 8.89
C ASP A 93 0.46 -16.01 9.04
N MET A 94 -0.12 -14.81 9.03
CA MET A 94 -1.57 -14.64 9.11
C MET A 94 -2.28 -15.03 7.80
N GLN A 95 -1.60 -15.01 6.63
CA GLN A 95 -2.16 -15.60 5.41
C GLN A 95 -2.29 -17.13 5.52
N VAL A 96 -1.28 -17.80 6.09
CA VAL A 96 -1.33 -19.25 6.36
C VAL A 96 -2.47 -19.56 7.34
N HIS A 97 -2.55 -18.80 8.42
CA HIS A 97 -3.59 -18.90 9.43
C HIS A 97 -5.00 -18.73 8.83
N HIS A 98 -5.27 -17.61 8.16
CA HIS A 98 -6.57 -17.33 7.53
C HIS A 98 -6.95 -18.33 6.45
N THR A 99 -5.97 -18.94 5.78
CA THR A 99 -6.26 -20.02 4.81
C THR A 99 -6.92 -21.22 5.49
N GLN A 100 -6.45 -21.62 6.67
CA GLN A 100 -7.04 -22.74 7.39
C GLN A 100 -8.43 -22.41 7.94
N ALA A 101 -8.65 -21.22 8.49
CA ALA A 101 -9.99 -20.80 8.91
C ALA A 101 -11.01 -20.82 7.77
N VAL A 102 -10.67 -20.28 6.59
CA VAL A 102 -11.55 -20.32 5.42
C VAL A 102 -11.90 -21.76 5.04
N LEU A 103 -10.94 -22.68 5.10
CA LEU A 103 -11.17 -24.11 4.83
C LEU A 103 -12.13 -24.74 5.84
N MET A 104 -11.90 -24.54 7.14
CA MET A 104 -12.76 -25.07 8.20
C MET A 104 -14.18 -24.49 8.14
N ALA A 105 -14.29 -23.18 7.93
CA ALA A 105 -15.56 -22.46 7.88
C ALA A 105 -16.41 -22.87 6.66
N MET A 106 -15.79 -23.03 5.49
CA MET A 106 -16.51 -23.55 4.31
C MET A 106 -16.88 -25.04 4.44
N GLU A 107 -16.13 -25.81 5.22
CA GLU A 107 -16.48 -27.20 5.49
C GLU A 107 -17.77 -27.29 6.32
N ILE A 108 -17.85 -26.54 7.42
CA ILE A 108 -19.01 -26.57 8.30
C ILE A 108 -20.24 -25.88 7.68
N TYR A 109 -20.05 -24.79 6.93
CA TYR A 109 -21.12 -24.08 6.22
C TYR A 109 -21.98 -25.02 5.37
N ARG A 110 -21.35 -26.02 4.73
CA ARG A 110 -22.01 -27.00 3.84
C ARG A 110 -22.75 -28.11 4.59
N LYS A 111 -22.44 -28.34 5.86
CA LYS A 111 -22.87 -29.54 6.61
C LYS A 111 -23.73 -29.25 7.83
N THR A 112 -23.52 -28.10 8.45
CA THR A 112 -24.28 -27.74 9.65
C THR A 112 -25.76 -27.72 9.33
N GLY A 113 -26.59 -28.09 10.30
CA GLY A 113 -28.04 -27.89 10.28
C GLY A 113 -28.45 -26.57 10.90
N ASP A 114 -27.54 -25.88 11.58
CA ASP A 114 -27.81 -24.71 12.41
C ASP A 114 -27.63 -23.40 11.64
N ASP A 115 -28.66 -22.55 11.61
CA ASP A 115 -28.67 -21.33 10.79
C ASP A 115 -27.73 -20.24 11.31
N GLU A 116 -27.58 -20.14 12.62
CA GLU A 116 -26.69 -19.18 13.27
C GLU A 116 -25.23 -19.56 13.00
N LEU A 117 -24.88 -20.83 13.21
CA LEU A 117 -23.55 -21.35 12.88
C LEU A 117 -23.24 -21.22 11.39
N ARG A 118 -24.22 -21.48 10.51
CA ARG A 118 -24.04 -21.31 9.07
C ARG A 118 -23.73 -19.86 8.69
N THR A 119 -24.42 -18.91 9.31
CA THR A 119 -24.19 -17.47 9.09
C THR A 119 -22.81 -17.08 9.57
N LEU A 120 -22.46 -17.41 10.81
CA LEU A 120 -21.14 -17.14 11.38
C LEU A 120 -20.02 -17.73 10.53
N SER A 121 -20.17 -18.96 10.05
CA SER A 121 -19.17 -19.63 9.21
C SER A 121 -18.97 -18.93 7.86
N TYR A 122 -20.05 -18.40 7.27
CA TYR A 122 -19.95 -17.61 6.04
C TYR A 122 -19.22 -16.28 6.29
N ASP A 123 -19.54 -15.60 7.39
CA ASP A 123 -18.94 -14.32 7.76
C ASP A 123 -17.43 -14.47 8.06
N ILE A 124 -17.04 -15.50 8.82
CA ILE A 124 -15.63 -15.84 9.07
C ILE A 124 -14.92 -16.07 7.73
N ALA A 125 -15.47 -16.92 6.87
CA ALA A 125 -14.81 -17.29 5.62
C ALA A 125 -14.64 -16.10 4.66
N THR A 126 -15.65 -15.24 4.55
CA THR A 126 -15.59 -14.08 3.66
C THR A 126 -14.68 -12.98 4.21
N THR A 127 -14.76 -12.69 5.51
CA THR A 127 -13.91 -11.70 6.18
C THR A 127 -12.44 -12.11 6.13
N GLN A 128 -12.12 -13.34 6.53
CA GLN A 128 -10.74 -13.81 6.56
C GLN A 128 -10.18 -14.01 5.15
N ALA A 129 -10.99 -14.37 4.15
CA ALA A 129 -10.55 -14.38 2.75
C ALA A 129 -10.21 -12.97 2.23
N GLY A 130 -10.98 -11.95 2.62
CA GLY A 130 -10.72 -10.55 2.29
C GLY A 130 -9.41 -10.05 2.91
N GLN A 131 -9.24 -10.23 4.22
CA GLN A 131 -8.01 -9.87 4.95
C GLN A 131 -6.77 -10.61 4.39
N ARG A 132 -6.90 -11.89 4.02
CA ARG A 132 -5.84 -12.63 3.32
C ARG A 132 -5.44 -11.96 2.00
N GLY A 133 -6.42 -11.48 1.24
CA GLY A 133 -6.19 -10.74 0.00
C GLY A 133 -5.45 -9.42 0.20
N GLU A 134 -5.74 -8.70 1.29
CA GLU A 134 -5.02 -7.47 1.66
C GLU A 134 -3.55 -7.76 1.96
N MET A 135 -3.29 -8.76 2.82
CA MET A 135 -1.93 -9.18 3.17
C MET A 135 -1.13 -9.65 1.95
N TYR A 136 -1.77 -10.42 1.07
CA TYR A 136 -1.18 -10.82 -0.21
C TYR A 136 -0.81 -9.59 -1.05
N GLY A 137 -1.74 -8.64 -1.16
CA GLY A 137 -1.59 -7.42 -1.93
C GLY A 137 -0.45 -6.55 -1.41
N TRP A 138 -0.30 -6.42 -0.09
CA TRP A 138 0.80 -5.68 0.51
C TRP A 138 2.15 -6.28 0.17
N LEU A 139 2.32 -7.61 0.29
CA LEU A 139 3.58 -8.26 -0.08
C LEU A 139 3.92 -8.06 -1.57
N VAL A 140 2.92 -8.06 -2.46
CA VAL A 140 3.13 -7.70 -3.88
C VAL A 140 3.55 -6.25 -4.03
N GLU A 141 2.86 -5.31 -3.36
CA GLU A 141 3.16 -3.88 -3.40
C GLU A 141 4.57 -3.58 -2.90
N TRP A 142 5.00 -4.25 -1.82
CA TRP A 142 6.32 -4.12 -1.22
C TRP A 142 7.43 -4.85 -2.00
N GLY A 143 7.08 -5.62 -3.04
CA GLY A 143 8.02 -6.40 -3.82
C GLY A 143 8.63 -7.58 -3.04
N LEU A 144 7.91 -8.12 -2.06
CA LEU A 144 8.35 -9.18 -1.17
C LEU A 144 7.77 -10.56 -1.56
N PRO A 145 8.48 -11.66 -1.29
CA PRO A 145 7.94 -13.01 -1.48
C PRO A 145 6.73 -13.29 -0.58
N GLN A 146 5.78 -14.09 -1.10
CA GLN A 146 4.59 -14.53 -0.34
C GLN A 146 4.90 -15.56 0.75
N ALA A 147 6.03 -16.25 0.66
CA ALA A 147 6.49 -17.21 1.65
C ALA A 147 7.78 -16.71 2.30
N SER A 148 7.96 -17.02 3.58
CA SER A 148 9.18 -16.71 4.34
C SER A 148 10.18 -17.84 4.19
N SER A 149 11.48 -17.53 4.22
CA SER A 149 12.54 -18.53 4.45
C SER A 149 12.86 -18.71 5.94
N GLN A 150 12.31 -17.86 6.80
CA GLN A 150 12.43 -17.97 8.26
C GLN A 150 11.29 -18.84 8.82
N PRO A 151 11.50 -19.49 9.98
CA PRO A 151 10.42 -20.15 10.70
C PRO A 151 9.23 -19.22 10.97
N LEU A 152 8.07 -19.81 11.18
CA LEU A 152 6.86 -19.10 11.60
C LEU A 152 7.15 -18.31 12.88
N MET A 153 6.49 -17.16 13.03
CA MET A 153 6.50 -16.33 14.25
C MET A 153 7.84 -15.71 14.63
N THR A 154 8.93 -15.92 13.86
CA THR A 154 10.24 -15.29 14.14
C THR A 154 10.17 -13.77 14.19
N TRP A 155 9.26 -13.16 13.44
CA TRP A 155 9.05 -11.71 13.45
C TRP A 155 8.53 -11.17 14.80
N MET A 156 7.93 -12.04 15.63
CA MET A 156 7.43 -11.69 16.97
C MET A 156 8.50 -11.72 18.07
N GLU A 157 9.70 -12.27 17.83
CA GLU A 157 10.76 -12.35 18.87
C GLU A 157 11.17 -10.97 19.42
N LYS A 158 10.88 -9.89 18.69
CA LYS A 158 11.17 -8.51 19.10
C LYS A 158 10.14 -7.90 20.07
N SER A 159 8.99 -8.54 20.33
CA SER A 159 7.97 -8.03 21.27
C SER A 159 8.37 -8.33 22.73
N GLY A 160 9.27 -7.50 23.26
CA GLY A 160 9.85 -7.65 24.60
C GLY A 160 8.90 -7.55 25.81
N ALA A 161 7.58 -7.44 25.60
CA ALA A 161 6.59 -7.29 26.68
C ALA A 161 5.74 -8.55 26.96
N HIS A 162 5.58 -9.43 25.97
CA HIS A 162 4.86 -10.71 26.10
C HIS A 162 5.75 -11.80 25.51
N SER A 163 6.59 -12.42 26.36
CA SER A 163 7.57 -13.43 25.95
C SER A 163 6.86 -14.69 25.44
N HIS A 164 6.51 -14.71 24.16
CA HIS A 164 6.37 -15.94 23.38
C HIS A 164 7.79 -16.53 23.32
N GLY A 165 8.03 -17.61 24.05
CA GLY A 165 9.36 -18.17 24.26
C GLY A 165 10.16 -18.35 22.96
N ASP A 166 11.48 -18.39 23.08
CA ASP A 166 12.46 -18.48 21.98
C ASP A 166 11.97 -19.33 20.79
N THR A 167 11.41 -18.68 19.76
CA THR A 167 10.79 -19.35 18.61
C THR A 167 11.83 -20.12 17.80
N SER A 168 13.10 -19.72 17.89
CA SER A 168 14.23 -20.37 17.24
C SER A 168 14.51 -21.80 17.75
N SER A 169 14.03 -22.15 18.94
CA SER A 169 14.20 -23.48 19.55
C SER A 169 13.01 -24.42 19.35
N GLN A 170 11.93 -23.93 18.74
CA GLN A 170 10.67 -24.64 18.62
C GLN A 170 10.56 -25.34 17.25
N THR A 171 9.93 -26.51 17.26
CA THR A 171 9.55 -27.19 16.01
C THR A 171 8.41 -26.45 15.33
N GLU A 172 8.29 -26.59 14.00
CA GLU A 172 7.18 -26.01 13.24
C GLU A 172 5.80 -26.42 13.79
N GLN A 173 5.65 -27.67 14.23
CA GLN A 173 4.41 -28.13 14.86
C GLN A 173 4.07 -27.36 16.14
N GLN A 174 5.06 -27.10 16.99
CA GLN A 174 4.84 -26.33 18.22
C GLN A 174 4.45 -24.88 17.91
N LEU A 175 4.97 -24.30 16.83
CA LEU A 175 4.62 -22.96 16.38
C LEU A 175 3.19 -22.92 15.82
N LEU A 176 2.81 -23.91 15.02
CA LEU A 176 1.43 -24.08 14.53
C LEU A 176 0.44 -24.23 15.70
N ASP A 177 0.79 -25.00 16.73
CA ASP A 177 -0.02 -25.15 17.94
C ASP A 177 -0.17 -23.82 18.71
N GLN A 178 0.89 -23.01 18.79
CA GLN A 178 0.84 -21.65 19.37
C GLN A 178 -0.03 -20.69 18.57
N MET A 179 -0.03 -20.85 17.24
CA MET A 179 -0.94 -20.14 16.34
C MET A 179 -2.38 -20.67 16.43
N GLY A 180 -2.66 -21.70 17.24
CA GLY A 180 -3.99 -22.27 17.39
C GLY A 180 -4.47 -23.15 16.22
N MET A 181 -3.58 -23.44 15.27
CA MET A 181 -3.91 -24.16 14.04
C MET A 181 -4.45 -25.57 14.33
N ALA A 182 -5.47 -25.98 13.58
CA ALA A 182 -5.90 -27.37 13.49
C ALA A 182 -4.81 -28.25 12.86
N THR A 183 -4.61 -29.44 13.43
CA THR A 183 -3.76 -30.46 12.82
C THR A 183 -4.48 -31.12 11.64
N ASP A 184 -3.73 -31.74 10.73
CA ASP A 184 -4.33 -32.49 9.61
C ASP A 184 -5.33 -33.54 10.07
N ALA A 185 -5.04 -34.24 11.17
CA ALA A 185 -5.96 -35.23 11.76
C ALA A 185 -7.28 -34.59 12.23
N GLN A 186 -7.22 -33.39 12.82
CA GLN A 186 -8.42 -32.64 13.23
C GLN A 186 -9.22 -32.14 12.02
N LEU A 187 -8.55 -31.68 10.97
CA LEU A 187 -9.20 -31.28 9.72
C LEU A 187 -9.89 -32.46 9.03
N ASP A 188 -9.25 -33.64 9.03
CA ASP A 188 -9.84 -34.86 8.48
C ASP A 188 -11.01 -35.36 9.34
N GLN A 189 -10.93 -35.23 10.66
CA GLN A 189 -12.05 -35.52 11.55
C GLN A 189 -13.24 -34.58 11.28
N LEU A 190 -13.00 -33.28 11.11
CA LEU A 190 -14.05 -32.31 10.74
C LEU A 190 -14.69 -32.65 9.38
N ARG A 191 -13.90 -33.13 8.42
CA ARG A 191 -14.40 -33.61 7.12
C ARG A 191 -15.24 -34.89 7.25
N ALA A 192 -14.94 -35.76 8.21
CA ALA A 192 -15.65 -37.02 8.39
C ALA A 192 -16.96 -36.87 9.18
N LEU A 193 -17.00 -35.98 10.17
CA LEU A 193 -18.17 -35.77 11.01
C LEU A 193 -19.31 -35.05 10.27
N GLN A 194 -20.53 -35.24 10.79
CA GLN A 194 -21.76 -34.60 10.30
C GLN A 194 -22.65 -34.17 11.47
N GLY A 195 -23.57 -33.24 11.23
CA GLY A 195 -24.50 -32.74 12.23
C GLY A 195 -23.80 -32.13 13.46
N GLN A 196 -24.45 -32.22 14.61
CA GLN A 196 -23.98 -31.60 15.85
C GLN A 196 -22.53 -31.97 16.24
N PRO A 197 -22.04 -33.22 16.10
CA PRO A 197 -20.62 -33.52 16.33
C PRO A 197 -19.64 -32.72 15.44
N ALA A 198 -20.00 -32.47 14.17
CA ALA A 198 -19.18 -31.62 13.31
C ALA A 198 -19.25 -30.15 13.72
N ASP A 199 -20.45 -29.69 14.10
CA ASP A 199 -20.68 -28.32 14.59
C ASP A 199 -19.81 -28.04 15.83
N CYS A 200 -19.84 -28.94 16.81
CA CYS A 200 -19.05 -28.81 18.03
C CYS A 200 -17.55 -28.86 17.77
N LEU A 201 -17.07 -29.80 16.95
CA LEU A 201 -15.65 -29.85 16.61
C LEU A 201 -15.19 -28.59 15.87
N PHE A 202 -15.99 -28.07 14.94
CA PHE A 202 -15.68 -26.81 14.27
C PHE A 202 -15.53 -25.66 15.27
N LEU A 203 -16.48 -25.53 16.20
CA LEU A 203 -16.46 -24.48 17.21
C LEU A 203 -15.22 -24.60 18.11
N ASP A 204 -14.87 -25.80 18.57
CA ASP A 204 -13.67 -26.01 19.39
C ASP A 204 -12.39 -25.61 18.64
N LEU A 205 -12.28 -26.02 17.37
CA LEU A 205 -11.11 -25.71 16.55
C LEU A 205 -11.03 -24.21 16.23
N MET A 206 -12.15 -23.58 15.86
CA MET A 206 -12.16 -22.18 15.47
C MET A 206 -11.99 -21.24 16.67
N ILE A 207 -12.49 -21.61 17.85
CA ILE A 207 -12.19 -20.88 19.09
C ILE A 207 -10.69 -20.89 19.35
N ARG A 208 -10.04 -22.05 19.34
CA ARG A 208 -8.59 -22.15 19.56
C ARG A 208 -7.80 -21.39 18.49
N HIS A 209 -8.23 -21.46 17.24
CA HIS A 209 -7.63 -20.76 16.11
C HIS A 209 -7.67 -19.24 16.32
N HIS A 210 -8.82 -18.68 16.72
CA HIS A 210 -8.95 -17.26 17.04
C HIS A 210 -8.14 -16.84 18.27
N GLU A 211 -8.08 -17.68 19.30
CA GLU A 211 -7.25 -17.45 20.48
C GLU A 211 -5.75 -17.41 20.13
N GLY A 212 -5.31 -18.14 19.10
CA GLY A 212 -3.97 -18.05 18.54
C GLY A 212 -3.70 -16.78 17.73
N ALA A 213 -4.68 -16.32 16.93
CA ALA A 213 -4.52 -15.15 16.07
C ALA A 213 -4.49 -13.80 16.78
N ILE A 214 -5.29 -13.63 17.84
CA ILE A 214 -5.42 -12.34 18.55
C ILE A 214 -4.05 -11.85 19.07
N PRO A 215 -3.23 -12.68 19.75
CA PRO A 215 -1.87 -12.31 20.15
C PRO A 215 -0.98 -11.92 18.97
N MET A 216 -1.09 -12.59 17.81
CA MET A 216 -0.32 -12.23 16.62
C MET A 216 -0.70 -10.82 16.13
N ALA A 217 -2.01 -10.54 16.06
CA ALA A 217 -2.50 -9.24 15.64
C ALA A 217 -2.09 -8.13 16.64
N GLN A 218 -2.09 -8.41 17.94
CA GLN A 218 -1.58 -7.49 18.96
C GLN A 218 -0.08 -7.23 18.79
N ALA A 219 0.71 -8.27 18.54
CA ALA A 219 2.15 -8.13 18.34
C ALA A 219 2.51 -7.26 17.13
N VAL A 220 1.81 -7.38 16.00
CA VAL A 220 2.10 -6.52 14.84
C VAL A 220 1.66 -5.07 15.05
N ILE A 221 0.64 -4.81 15.89
CA ILE A 221 0.29 -3.43 16.28
C ILE A 221 1.47 -2.77 17.03
N GLU A 222 2.15 -3.53 17.90
CA GLU A 222 3.30 -3.08 18.65
C GLU A 222 4.58 -2.98 17.81
N LEU A 223 4.84 -3.98 16.97
CA LEU A 223 6.13 -4.16 16.27
C LEU A 223 6.18 -3.63 14.83
N GLY A 224 5.02 -3.53 14.16
CA GLY A 224 4.94 -3.10 12.77
C GLY A 224 5.17 -1.61 12.60
N ASP A 225 5.44 -1.18 11.38
CA ASP A 225 5.65 0.22 11.01
C ASP A 225 4.58 0.72 10.00
N ASP A 226 3.94 -0.18 9.23
CA ASP A 226 2.95 0.23 8.23
C ASP A 226 1.58 0.49 8.90
N PRO A 227 1.02 1.72 8.83
CA PRO A 227 -0.24 2.05 9.49
C PRO A 227 -1.43 1.24 8.98
N ARG A 228 -1.40 0.78 7.71
CA ARG A 228 -2.47 -0.05 7.13
C ARG A 228 -2.49 -1.43 7.78
N VAL A 229 -1.31 -2.00 8.04
CA VAL A 229 -1.16 -3.29 8.73
C VAL A 229 -1.73 -3.19 10.14
N LYS A 230 -1.43 -2.11 10.87
CA LYS A 230 -1.95 -1.89 12.22
C LYS A 230 -3.46 -1.71 12.27
N GLU A 231 -4.03 -1.00 11.28
CA GLU A 231 -5.47 -0.82 11.17
C GLU A 231 -6.19 -2.17 10.98
N VAL A 232 -5.72 -2.98 10.02
CA VAL A 232 -6.28 -4.31 9.78
C VAL A 232 -6.07 -5.22 10.98
N ALA A 233 -4.90 -5.21 11.61
CA ALA A 233 -4.66 -5.97 12.84
C ALA A 233 -5.62 -5.57 13.97
N GLY A 234 -5.91 -4.27 14.14
CA GLY A 234 -6.93 -3.81 15.09
C GLY A 234 -8.33 -4.31 14.76
N SER A 235 -8.68 -4.37 13.47
CA SER A 235 -9.95 -4.97 13.01
C SER A 235 -10.01 -6.47 13.28
N ILE A 236 -8.89 -7.18 13.12
CA ILE A 236 -8.75 -8.62 13.40
C ILE A 236 -8.95 -8.88 14.90
N VAL A 237 -8.33 -8.10 15.79
CA VAL A 237 -8.52 -8.24 17.24
C VAL A 237 -9.98 -8.05 17.62
N THR A 238 -10.62 -7.00 17.09
CA THR A 238 -12.02 -6.66 17.41
C THR A 238 -12.99 -7.72 16.86
N GLY A 239 -12.84 -8.07 15.59
CA GLY A 239 -13.70 -9.03 14.90
C GLY A 239 -13.59 -10.42 15.51
N GLN A 240 -12.37 -10.95 15.68
CA GLN A 240 -12.18 -12.28 16.23
C GLN A 240 -12.60 -12.37 17.71
N SER A 241 -12.51 -11.30 18.48
CA SER A 241 -13.03 -11.28 19.86
C SER A 241 -14.57 -11.41 19.88
N ALA A 242 -15.27 -10.70 18.98
CA ALA A 242 -16.71 -10.84 18.84
C ALA A 242 -17.13 -12.23 18.32
N GLU A 243 -16.36 -12.79 17.37
CA GLU A 243 -16.59 -14.13 16.85
C GLU A 243 -16.35 -15.20 17.94
N LEU A 244 -15.36 -15.02 18.84
CA LEU A 244 -15.15 -15.90 19.99
C LEU A 244 -16.37 -15.95 20.91
N ASP A 245 -16.95 -14.79 21.25
CA ASP A 245 -18.15 -14.72 22.07
C ASP A 245 -19.33 -15.42 21.38
N ALA A 246 -19.54 -15.14 20.10
CA ALA A 246 -20.59 -15.80 19.31
C ALA A 246 -20.41 -17.33 19.24
N MET A 247 -19.19 -17.82 19.02
CA MET A 247 -18.91 -19.25 19.00
C MET A 247 -19.19 -19.92 20.34
N ARG A 248 -18.80 -19.29 21.46
CA ARG A 248 -19.05 -19.80 22.82
C ARG A 248 -20.55 -19.84 23.13
N ASP A 249 -21.31 -18.84 22.69
CA ASP A 249 -22.76 -18.83 22.82
C ASP A 249 -23.41 -19.96 22.02
N ILE A 250 -22.98 -20.18 20.77
CA ILE A 250 -23.45 -21.29 19.94
C ILE A 250 -23.08 -22.64 20.58
N GLN A 251 -21.86 -22.81 21.11
CA GLN A 251 -21.46 -24.03 21.81
C GLN A 251 -22.39 -24.34 22.99
N SER A 252 -22.71 -23.33 23.80
CA SER A 252 -23.63 -23.46 24.93
C SER A 252 -25.02 -23.87 24.46
N ARG A 253 -25.55 -23.21 23.42
CA ARG A 253 -26.87 -23.49 22.84
C ARG A 253 -26.97 -24.88 22.22
N LEU A 254 -25.91 -25.33 21.54
CA LEU A 254 -25.82 -26.66 20.94
C LEU A 254 -25.45 -27.75 21.97
N ALA A 255 -25.22 -27.40 23.23
CA ALA A 255 -24.78 -28.31 24.28
C ALA A 255 -23.56 -29.15 23.86
N CYS A 256 -22.57 -28.49 23.24
CA CYS A 256 -21.30 -29.12 22.93
C CYS A 256 -20.57 -29.49 24.22
N THR A 257 -20.25 -30.77 24.39
CA THR A 257 -19.43 -31.25 25.51
C THR A 257 -17.99 -31.38 25.03
N GLY A 258 -17.10 -30.58 25.63
CA GLY A 258 -15.65 -30.68 25.41
C GLY A 258 -15.04 -31.98 25.92
#